data_AF-A0A356K184-F1
#
_entry.id   AF-A0A356K184-F1
#
_cell.length_a   1.000
_cell.length_b   1.000
_cell.length_c   1.000
_cell.angle_alpha   90.00
_cell.angle_beta   90.00
_cell.angle_gamma   90.00
#
_symmetry.space_group_name_H-M   'P 1'
#
loop_
_entity.id
_entity.type
_entity.pdbx_description
1 polymer ?
#
loop_
_entity_poly.entity_id
_entity_poly.type
_entity_poly.pdbx_seq_one_letter_code
_entity_poly.pdbx_strand_id
1 'polypeptide(L)'
;MKILSSFKKFLWIILLSVPFFSFARGKNELVKSGHWIYDALTAVAMEQGTLDFTDRSPLSVGEILFFLDEAEYSSLSSAGKIQYDRIKNYCLQESFQFGPDLIKLGFELELNAEGYYKQNDDLEWNYGRYDKGDFLYVPVKIEGADYFTMMFEGKLALNKNTKEDNDNFLSVPLAADEIDINFPDTG
;
A
#
# COMPACT_ATOMS: atom_id res chain seq x y z
N MET A 1 14.20 16.70 30.67
CA MET A 1 13.36 15.54 31.10
C MET A 1 11.85 15.73 30.98
N LYS A 2 11.26 16.94 31.11
CA LYS A 2 9.80 17.13 30.99
C LYS A 2 9.25 16.96 29.56
N ILE A 3 10.03 17.31 28.53
CA ILE A 3 9.62 17.21 27.12
C ILE A 3 9.41 15.76 26.67
N LEU A 4 10.30 14.84 27.08
CA LEU A 4 10.19 13.41 26.78
C LEU A 4 8.94 12.76 27.41
N SER A 5 8.51 13.24 28.58
CA SER A 5 7.30 12.78 29.28
C SER A 5 6.02 13.23 28.57
N SER A 6 5.99 14.47 28.08
CA SER A 6 4.87 14.98 27.29
C SER A 6 4.78 14.31 25.92
N PHE A 7 5.91 14.00 25.27
CA PHE A 7 5.92 13.29 23.99
C PHE A 7 5.40 11.86 24.11
N LYS A 8 5.80 11.12 25.16
CA LYS A 8 5.23 9.80 25.46
C LYS A 8 3.71 9.87 25.68
N LYS A 9 3.23 10.84 26.45
CA LYS A 9 1.78 11.01 26.68
C LYS A 9 1.02 11.36 25.41
N PHE A 10 1.59 12.21 24.55
CA PHE A 10 1.03 12.54 23.23
C PHE A 10 0.98 11.31 22.31
N LEU A 11 2.04 10.50 22.28
CA LEU A 11 2.08 9.24 21.53
C LEU A 11 1.01 8.24 22.02
N TRP A 12 0.83 8.11 23.33
CA TRP A 12 -0.21 7.26 23.92
C TRP A 12 -1.63 7.79 23.64
N ILE A 13 -1.81 9.11 23.61
CA ILE A 13 -3.10 9.72 23.23
C ILE A 13 -3.42 9.45 21.76
N ILE A 14 -2.44 9.59 20.85
CA ILE A 14 -2.60 9.21 19.43
C ILE A 14 -2.92 7.72 19.30
N LEU A 15 -2.20 6.85 20.03
CA LEU A 15 -2.44 5.40 19.97
C LEU A 15 -3.82 4.98 20.50
N LEU A 16 -4.35 5.69 21.50
CA LEU A 16 -5.64 5.41 22.14
C LEU A 16 -6.82 6.15 21.50
N SER A 17 -6.57 7.18 20.69
CA SER A 17 -7.58 8.00 20.01
C SER A 17 -7.79 7.62 18.56
N VAL A 18 -7.42 6.41 18.14
CA VAL A 18 -7.91 5.84 16.89
C VAL A 18 -9.19 5.06 17.22
N PRO A 19 -10.37 5.69 17.25
CA PRO A 19 -11.59 4.92 17.16
C PRO A 19 -11.55 4.08 15.88
N PHE A 20 -12.15 2.90 15.98
CA PHE A 20 -12.41 1.93 14.91
C PHE A 20 -13.30 2.56 13.81
N PHE A 21 -12.77 3.51 13.06
CA PHE A 21 -13.38 4.01 11.84
C PHE A 21 -12.65 3.37 10.68
N SER A 22 -13.26 2.28 10.27
CA SER A 22 -12.76 1.36 9.30
C SER A 22 -13.87 1.36 8.25
N PHE A 23 -13.59 1.96 7.10
CA PHE A 23 -14.55 2.09 5.99
C PHE A 23 -13.98 1.44 4.74
N ALA A 24 -14.80 0.63 4.07
CA ALA A 24 -14.45 -0.05 2.84
C ALA A 24 -13.92 0.94 1.80
N ARG A 25 -12.94 0.50 1.00
CA ARG A 25 -12.35 1.28 -0.09
C ARG A 25 -13.45 1.81 -1.03
N GLY A 26 -13.35 3.07 -1.46
CA GLY A 26 -14.34 3.64 -2.37
C GLY A 26 -14.27 3.00 -3.75
N LYS A 27 -15.44 2.81 -4.37
CA LYS A 27 -15.54 2.13 -5.67
C LYS A 27 -14.82 2.85 -6.80
N ASN A 28 -14.68 4.18 -6.70
CA ASN A 28 -14.01 5.02 -7.68
C ASN A 28 -12.49 5.08 -7.51
N GLU A 29 -11.95 4.46 -6.46
CA GLU A 29 -10.51 4.43 -6.24
C GLU A 29 -9.82 3.61 -7.32
N LEU A 30 -8.81 4.19 -7.96
CA LEU A 30 -8.03 3.54 -9.01
C LEU A 30 -6.88 2.75 -8.40
N VAL A 31 -6.73 1.50 -8.83
CA VAL A 31 -5.57 0.68 -8.50
C VAL A 31 -4.51 0.86 -9.59
N LYS A 32 -3.30 1.29 -9.22
CA LYS A 32 -2.21 1.56 -10.19
C LYS A 32 -1.78 0.28 -10.91
N SER A 33 -1.48 0.38 -12.21
CA SER A 33 -0.89 -0.70 -13.01
C SER A 33 0.35 -1.31 -12.33
N GLY A 34 0.54 -2.63 -12.47
CA GLY A 34 1.63 -3.36 -11.80
C GLY A 34 1.36 -3.77 -10.35
N HIS A 35 0.21 -3.41 -9.79
CA HIS A 35 -0.23 -3.90 -8.49
C HIS A 35 -0.53 -5.42 -8.55
N TRP A 36 -0.20 -6.17 -7.49
CA TRP A 36 -0.36 -7.64 -7.43
C TRP A 36 -1.78 -8.14 -7.73
N ILE A 37 -2.78 -7.27 -7.58
CA ILE A 37 -4.19 -7.60 -7.81
C ILE A 37 -4.46 -7.97 -9.27
N TYR A 38 -3.69 -7.41 -10.22
CA TYR A 38 -3.84 -7.69 -11.64
C TYR A 38 -3.40 -9.13 -11.93
N ASP A 39 -2.24 -9.55 -11.43
CA ASP A 39 -1.78 -10.93 -11.57
C ASP A 39 -2.79 -11.93 -10.94
N ALA A 40 -3.37 -11.56 -9.80
CA ALA A 40 -4.38 -12.38 -9.12
C ALA A 40 -5.69 -12.46 -9.92
N LEU A 41 -6.16 -11.35 -10.49
CA LEU A 41 -7.34 -11.30 -11.36
C LEU A 41 -7.14 -12.13 -12.63
N THR A 42 -5.99 -11.98 -13.30
CA THR A 42 -5.61 -12.80 -14.46
C THR A 42 -5.64 -14.29 -14.10
N ALA A 43 -5.08 -14.68 -12.95
CA ALA A 43 -5.10 -16.08 -12.51
C ALA A 43 -6.53 -16.62 -12.34
N VAL A 44 -7.42 -15.85 -11.72
CA VAL A 44 -8.84 -16.22 -11.56
C VAL A 44 -9.53 -16.30 -12.92
N ALA A 45 -9.30 -15.32 -13.81
CA ALA A 45 -9.91 -15.27 -15.13
C ALA A 45 -9.49 -16.45 -16.01
N MET A 46 -8.19 -16.80 -16.00
CA MET A 46 -7.63 -17.93 -16.72
C MET A 46 -8.22 -19.27 -16.25
N GLU A 47 -8.41 -19.43 -14.95
CA GLU A 47 -8.99 -20.66 -14.39
C GLU A 47 -10.45 -20.86 -14.79
N GLN A 48 -11.22 -19.78 -14.83
CA GLN A 48 -12.61 -19.79 -15.30
C GLN A 48 -12.74 -19.86 -16.83
N GLY A 49 -11.64 -19.67 -17.57
CA GLY A 49 -11.67 -19.54 -19.03
C GLY A 49 -12.43 -18.29 -19.50
N THR A 50 -12.38 -17.22 -18.70
CA THR A 50 -13.04 -15.94 -18.98
C THR A 50 -12.08 -14.93 -19.61
N LEU A 51 -12.62 -13.83 -20.12
CA LEU A 51 -11.82 -12.75 -20.69
C LEU A 51 -11.06 -12.02 -19.58
N ASP A 52 -9.77 -11.82 -19.78
CA ASP A 52 -8.94 -10.99 -18.91
C ASP A 52 -9.11 -9.51 -19.28
N PHE A 53 -9.44 -8.69 -18.28
CA PHE A 53 -9.61 -7.24 -18.43
C PHE A 53 -8.49 -6.41 -17.78
N THR A 54 -7.47 -7.08 -17.22
CA THR A 54 -6.36 -6.43 -16.53
C THR A 54 -5.50 -5.55 -17.46
N ASP A 55 -5.51 -5.84 -18.77
CA ASP A 55 -4.89 -5.01 -19.83
C ASP A 55 -5.44 -3.57 -19.87
N ARG A 56 -6.62 -3.32 -19.29
CA ARG A 56 -7.23 -1.98 -19.21
C ARG A 56 -6.78 -1.19 -17.99
N SER A 57 -5.76 -1.65 -17.26
CA SER A 57 -5.23 -0.95 -16.10
C SER A 57 -4.88 0.52 -16.42
N PRO A 58 -5.08 1.46 -15.47
CA PRO A 58 -5.60 1.25 -14.11
C PRO A 58 -7.12 1.03 -14.06
N LEU A 59 -7.56 0.07 -13.26
CA LEU A 59 -8.98 -0.22 -12.99
C LEU A 59 -9.42 0.40 -11.66
N SER A 60 -10.68 0.80 -11.60
CA SER A 60 -11.33 1.17 -10.34
C SER A 60 -11.65 -0.07 -9.49
N VAL A 61 -11.73 0.10 -8.16
CA VAL A 61 -12.18 -0.96 -7.24
C VAL A 61 -13.55 -1.51 -7.63
N GLY A 62 -14.45 -0.63 -8.10
CA GLY A 62 -15.77 -1.03 -8.60
C GLY A 62 -15.69 -1.95 -9.82
N GLU A 63 -14.81 -1.65 -10.79
CA GLU A 63 -14.58 -2.52 -11.96
C GLU A 63 -13.96 -3.86 -11.56
N ILE A 64 -13.00 -3.84 -10.63
CA ILE A 64 -12.36 -5.07 -10.11
C ILE A 64 -13.40 -5.98 -9.46
N LEU A 65 -14.24 -5.44 -8.59
CA LEU A 65 -15.31 -6.20 -7.94
C LEU A 65 -16.34 -6.71 -8.95
N PHE A 66 -16.69 -5.89 -9.96
CA PHE A 66 -17.59 -6.30 -11.02
C PHE A 66 -17.05 -7.52 -11.79
N PHE A 67 -15.78 -7.49 -12.20
CA PHE A 67 -15.17 -8.65 -12.88
C PHE A 67 -15.00 -9.85 -11.96
N LEU A 68 -14.66 -9.63 -10.70
CA LEU A 68 -14.52 -10.71 -9.72
C LEU A 68 -15.87 -11.41 -9.46
N ASP A 69 -16.97 -10.66 -9.41
CA ASP A 69 -18.31 -11.21 -9.22
C ASP A 69 -18.82 -12.02 -10.43
N GLU A 70 -18.26 -11.82 -11.63
CA GLU A 70 -18.54 -12.67 -12.80
C GLU A 70 -17.93 -14.09 -12.66
N ALA A 71 -16.87 -14.25 -11.85
CA ALA A 71 -16.24 -15.54 -11.62
C ALA A 71 -17.08 -16.41 -10.65
N GLU A 72 -17.36 -17.65 -11.03
CA GLU A 72 -18.13 -18.55 -10.18
C GLU A 72 -17.24 -19.14 -9.07
N TYR A 73 -17.35 -18.62 -7.83
CA TYR A 73 -16.51 -19.06 -6.71
C TYR A 73 -16.53 -20.57 -6.47
N SER A 74 -17.68 -21.23 -6.65
CA SER A 74 -17.82 -22.69 -6.44
C SER A 74 -16.96 -23.51 -7.39
N SER A 75 -16.80 -23.06 -8.65
CA SER A 75 -16.09 -23.78 -9.70
C SER A 75 -14.56 -23.59 -9.61
N LEU A 76 -14.10 -22.59 -8.84
CA LEU A 76 -12.68 -22.39 -8.55
C LEU A 76 -12.09 -23.54 -7.72
N SER A 77 -10.87 -23.90 -8.07
CA SER A 77 -9.93 -24.69 -7.28
C SER A 77 -9.62 -24.01 -5.95
N SER A 78 -8.99 -24.77 -5.05
CA SER A 78 -8.55 -24.21 -3.76
C SER A 78 -7.59 -23.03 -3.94
N ALA A 79 -6.74 -23.04 -4.97
CA ALA A 79 -5.82 -21.93 -5.24
C ALA A 79 -6.56 -20.70 -5.80
N GLY A 80 -7.49 -20.90 -6.74
CA GLY A 80 -8.33 -19.84 -7.28
C GLY A 80 -9.18 -19.16 -6.21
N LYS A 81 -9.75 -19.94 -5.27
CA LYS A 81 -10.51 -19.41 -4.12
C LYS A 81 -9.66 -18.51 -3.23
N ILE A 82 -8.40 -18.89 -2.96
CA ILE A 82 -7.48 -18.07 -2.19
C ILE A 82 -7.22 -16.72 -2.89
N GLN A 83 -7.00 -16.73 -4.21
CA GLN A 83 -6.82 -15.48 -4.96
C GLN A 83 -8.08 -14.64 -4.98
N TYR A 84 -9.24 -15.26 -5.23
CA TYR A 84 -10.54 -14.59 -5.18
C TYR A 84 -10.76 -13.90 -3.84
N ASP A 85 -10.59 -14.62 -2.74
CA ASP A 85 -10.78 -14.08 -1.39
C ASP A 85 -9.76 -12.98 -1.09
N ARG A 86 -8.53 -13.10 -1.56
CA ARG A 86 -7.50 -12.07 -1.41
C ARG A 86 -7.85 -10.78 -2.15
N ILE A 87 -8.32 -10.87 -3.39
CA ILE A 87 -8.79 -9.72 -4.19
C ILE A 87 -9.98 -9.06 -3.49
N LYS A 88 -10.97 -9.86 -3.09
CA LYS A 88 -12.17 -9.39 -2.41
C LYS A 88 -11.85 -8.70 -1.09
N ASN A 89 -10.97 -9.29 -0.28
CA ASN A 89 -10.53 -8.71 0.98
C ASN A 89 -9.80 -7.39 0.77
N TYR A 90 -8.94 -7.26 -0.25
CA TYR A 90 -8.30 -5.98 -0.57
C TYR A 90 -9.31 -4.89 -0.94
N CYS A 91 -10.29 -5.23 -1.79
CA CYS A 91 -11.29 -4.27 -2.25
C CYS A 91 -12.25 -3.85 -1.12
N LEU A 92 -12.55 -4.76 -0.21
CA LEU A 92 -13.38 -4.50 0.96
C LEU A 92 -12.58 -4.03 2.17
N GLN A 93 -11.23 -4.02 2.08
CA GLN A 93 -10.38 -3.66 3.20
C GLN A 93 -10.71 -2.25 3.61
N GLU A 94 -10.94 -2.12 4.90
CA GLU A 94 -11.31 -0.88 5.49
C GLU A 94 -10.06 -0.02 5.71
N SER A 95 -10.09 1.22 5.22
CA SER A 95 -9.07 2.23 5.46
C SER A 95 -9.47 3.13 6.62
N PHE A 96 -8.50 3.77 7.28
CA PHE A 96 -8.81 4.76 8.30
C PHE A 96 -9.44 5.96 7.62
N GLN A 97 -10.74 6.16 7.79
CA GLN A 97 -11.45 7.29 7.20
C GLN A 97 -12.14 8.17 8.25
N PHE A 98 -12.16 9.47 8.00
CA PHE A 98 -12.85 10.47 8.81
C PHE A 98 -13.62 11.45 7.93
N GLY A 99 -14.85 11.80 8.30
CA GLY A 99 -15.63 12.81 7.61
C GLY A 99 -17.11 12.46 7.49
N PRO A 100 -17.96 13.43 7.08
CA PRO A 100 -19.36 13.18 6.76
C PRO A 100 -19.51 12.30 5.50
N ASP A 101 -20.68 11.69 5.30
CA ASP A 101 -20.94 10.79 4.15
C ASP A 101 -20.64 11.42 2.77
N LEU A 102 -20.73 12.75 2.67
CA LEU A 102 -20.46 13.48 1.43
C LEU A 102 -18.95 13.63 1.12
N ILE A 103 -18.11 13.80 2.13
CA ILE A 103 -16.66 14.02 1.97
C ILE A 103 -15.93 13.25 3.06
N LYS A 104 -15.16 12.24 2.64
CA LYS A 104 -14.36 11.40 3.52
C LYS A 104 -12.88 11.64 3.26
N LEU A 105 -12.10 11.69 4.31
CA LEU A 105 -10.64 11.71 4.28
C LEU A 105 -10.14 10.36 4.78
N GLY A 106 -9.47 9.61 3.92
CA GLY A 106 -8.85 8.32 4.21
C GLY A 106 -7.33 8.43 4.35
N PHE A 107 -6.72 7.55 5.12
CA PHE A 107 -5.28 7.31 5.07
C PHE A 107 -4.97 5.83 5.27
N GLU A 108 -3.93 5.35 4.60
CA GLU A 108 -3.34 4.03 4.81
C GLU A 108 -1.87 4.25 5.19
N LEU A 109 -1.39 3.54 6.19
CA LEU A 109 -0.01 3.66 6.66
C LEU A 109 0.73 2.38 6.30
N GLU A 110 1.78 2.52 5.50
CA GLU A 110 2.67 1.42 5.17
C GLU A 110 4.05 1.71 5.77
N LEU A 111 4.53 0.76 6.58
CA LEU A 111 5.82 0.84 7.26
C LEU A 111 6.71 -0.29 6.74
N ASN A 112 7.79 0.05 6.05
CA ASN A 112 8.74 -0.92 5.51
C ASN A 112 10.09 -0.76 6.22
N ALA A 113 10.25 -1.53 7.31
CA ALA A 113 11.52 -1.63 8.02
C ALA A 113 12.25 -2.91 7.58
N GLU A 114 13.28 -2.73 6.75
CA GLU A 114 14.08 -3.82 6.19
C GLU A 114 15.52 -3.72 6.69
N GLY A 115 16.11 -4.87 6.98
CA GLY A 115 17.49 -5.00 7.40
C GLY A 115 18.14 -6.21 6.75
N TYR A 116 19.32 -6.01 6.20
CA TYR A 116 20.03 -7.04 5.47
C TYR A 116 21.29 -7.46 6.23
N TYR A 117 21.59 -8.75 6.19
CA TYR A 117 22.81 -9.31 6.78
C TYR A 117 23.47 -10.24 5.79
N LYS A 118 24.79 -10.11 5.65
CA LYS A 118 25.60 -10.94 4.78
C LYS A 118 26.03 -12.20 5.50
N GLN A 119 25.72 -13.36 4.93
CA GLN A 119 26.16 -14.63 5.51
C GLN A 119 27.60 -15.01 5.11
N ASN A 120 28.09 -14.53 3.96
CA ASN A 120 29.42 -14.86 3.43
C ASN A 120 30.16 -13.59 3.01
N ASP A 121 31.28 -13.30 3.64
CA ASP A 121 32.08 -12.09 3.42
C ASP A 121 32.75 -12.02 2.05
N ASP A 122 32.88 -13.15 1.33
CA ASP A 122 33.56 -13.22 0.03
C ASP A 122 32.70 -12.76 -1.16
N LEU A 123 31.38 -12.65 -1.01
CA LEU A 123 30.46 -12.26 -2.09
C LEU A 123 30.24 -10.75 -2.11
N GLU A 124 30.28 -10.07 -3.25
CA GLU A 124 29.91 -8.64 -3.25
C GLU A 124 28.42 -8.44 -2.91
N TRP A 125 28.11 -7.35 -2.20
CA TRP A 125 26.73 -6.98 -1.88
C TRP A 125 25.96 -6.67 -3.18
N ASN A 126 25.01 -7.54 -3.52
CA ASN A 126 24.17 -7.39 -4.71
C ASN A 126 22.67 -7.56 -4.38
N TYR A 127 22.25 -7.10 -3.21
CA TYR A 127 20.82 -6.83 -3.01
C TYR A 127 20.47 -5.61 -3.86
N GLY A 128 19.29 -5.61 -4.47
CA GLY A 128 18.82 -4.51 -5.31
C GLY A 128 18.85 -3.20 -4.54
N ARG A 129 19.95 -2.45 -4.64
CA ARG A 129 20.15 -1.15 -3.98
C ARG A 129 19.04 -0.15 -4.32
N TYR A 130 18.39 -0.38 -5.46
CA TYR A 130 17.23 0.37 -5.96
C TYR A 130 15.87 -0.17 -5.49
N ASP A 131 15.82 -1.37 -4.90
CA ASP A 131 14.58 -2.06 -4.53
C ASP A 131 14.21 -1.85 -3.04
N LYS A 132 15.03 -1.12 -2.28
CA LYS A 132 14.70 -0.79 -0.89
C LYS A 132 13.43 0.05 -0.83
N GLY A 133 12.41 -0.51 -0.21
CA GLY A 133 11.12 0.14 0.00
C GLY A 133 11.25 1.45 0.77
N ASP A 134 10.25 2.32 0.61
CA ASP A 134 10.20 3.56 1.38
C ASP A 134 9.86 3.24 2.83
N PHE A 135 10.63 3.82 3.77
CA PHE A 135 10.52 3.50 5.19
C PHE A 135 9.11 3.72 5.74
N LEU A 136 8.50 4.84 5.36
CA LEU A 136 7.10 5.14 5.64
C LEU A 136 6.45 5.70 4.39
N TYR A 137 5.35 5.08 3.99
CA TYR A 137 4.50 5.53 2.90
C TYR A 137 3.08 5.79 3.43
N VAL A 138 2.56 6.98 3.13
CA VAL A 138 1.28 7.48 3.63
C VAL A 138 0.45 8.04 2.47
N PRO A 139 -0.30 7.18 1.77
CA PRO A 139 -1.34 7.62 0.87
C PRO A 139 -2.50 8.21 1.67
N VAL A 140 -2.79 9.47 1.41
CA VAL A 140 -3.96 10.21 1.91
C VAL A 140 -4.99 10.27 0.79
N LYS A 141 -6.22 9.88 1.09
CA LYS A 141 -7.33 9.81 0.14
C LYS A 141 -8.41 10.82 0.51
N ILE A 142 -8.99 11.48 -0.48
CA ILE A 142 -10.16 12.35 -0.31
C ILE A 142 -11.25 11.84 -1.24
N GLU A 143 -12.36 11.39 -0.66
CA GLU A 143 -13.46 10.79 -1.39
C GLU A 143 -14.71 11.65 -1.25
N GLY A 144 -15.30 12.03 -2.38
CA GLY A 144 -16.56 12.75 -2.46
C GLY A 144 -17.71 11.81 -2.81
N ALA A 145 -18.21 11.05 -1.84
CA ALA A 145 -19.21 10.00 -2.06
C ALA A 145 -18.87 9.14 -3.31
N ASP A 146 -19.85 8.90 -4.19
CA ASP A 146 -19.66 8.18 -5.46
C ASP A 146 -19.23 9.10 -6.63
N TYR A 147 -18.87 10.36 -6.37
CA TYR A 147 -18.55 11.32 -7.42
C TYR A 147 -17.06 11.39 -7.77
N PHE A 148 -16.17 11.34 -6.78
CA PHE A 148 -14.73 11.42 -7.03
C PHE A 148 -13.90 10.80 -5.90
N THR A 149 -12.68 10.38 -6.26
CA THR A 149 -11.61 10.04 -5.32
C THR A 149 -10.34 10.79 -5.75
N MET A 150 -9.71 11.48 -4.82
CA MET A 150 -8.39 12.11 -4.98
C MET A 150 -7.40 11.41 -4.06
N MET A 151 -6.17 11.21 -4.53
CA MET A 151 -5.11 10.61 -3.74
C MET A 151 -3.89 11.51 -3.70
N PHE A 152 -3.27 11.57 -2.53
CA PHE A 152 -2.04 12.29 -2.26
C PHE A 152 -1.07 11.31 -1.61
N GLU A 153 0.16 11.29 -2.07
CA GLU A 153 1.15 10.30 -1.61
C GLU A 153 2.26 11.04 -0.87
N GLY A 154 2.35 10.79 0.43
CA GLY A 154 3.46 11.24 1.25
C GLY A 154 4.43 10.09 1.49
N LYS A 155 5.72 10.32 1.30
CA LYS A 155 6.75 9.32 1.60
C LYS A 155 7.87 9.89 2.46
N LEU A 156 8.38 9.03 3.34
CA LEU A 156 9.63 9.20 4.05
C LEU A 156 10.53 8.03 3.66
N ALA A 157 11.59 8.34 2.94
CA ALA A 157 12.50 7.35 2.38
C ALA A 157 13.95 7.74 2.64
N LEU A 158 14.86 6.82 2.36
CA LEU A 158 16.26 7.14 2.17
C LEU A 158 16.43 7.94 0.86
N ASN A 159 17.28 8.96 0.89
CA ASN A 159 17.65 9.68 -0.33
C ASN A 159 18.40 8.74 -1.30
N LYS A 160 18.41 9.11 -2.58
CA LYS A 160 18.98 8.29 -3.65
C LYS A 160 20.46 7.93 -3.41
N ASN A 161 21.28 8.89 -2.96
CA ASN A 161 22.71 8.67 -2.72
C ASN A 161 22.93 7.66 -1.59
N THR A 162 22.15 7.77 -0.50
CA THR A 162 22.21 6.85 0.63
C THR A 162 21.63 5.48 0.28
N LYS A 163 20.62 5.39 -0.61
CA LYS A 163 20.14 4.10 -1.15
C LYS A 163 21.23 3.39 -1.99
N GLU A 164 22.01 4.16 -2.75
CA GLU A 164 23.08 3.65 -3.62
C GLU A 164 24.35 3.22 -2.88
N ASP A 165 24.52 3.62 -1.61
CA ASP A 165 25.69 3.27 -0.81
C ASP A 165 25.73 1.76 -0.49
N ASN A 166 26.89 1.14 -0.73
CA ASN A 166 27.14 -0.28 -0.52
C ASN A 166 27.18 -0.67 0.96
N ASP A 167 27.47 0.30 1.83
CA ASP A 167 27.55 0.09 3.27
C ASP A 167 26.20 0.32 3.97
N ASN A 168 25.17 0.66 3.20
CA ASN A 168 23.83 0.83 3.73
C ASN A 168 23.07 -0.52 3.74
N PHE A 169 22.81 -1.04 4.95
CA PHE A 169 22.13 -2.32 5.15
C PHE A 169 20.70 -2.19 5.69
N LEU A 170 20.17 -0.98 5.77
CA LEU A 170 18.84 -0.69 6.30
C LEU A 170 18.01 0.09 5.27
N SER A 171 16.68 0.02 5.38
CA SER A 171 15.75 0.93 4.68
C SER A 171 15.41 2.18 5.51
N VAL A 172 15.86 2.22 6.77
CA VAL A 172 15.49 3.26 7.75
C VAL A 172 16.50 4.40 7.73
N PRO A 173 16.09 5.66 7.48
CA PRO A 173 16.95 6.83 7.63
C PRO A 173 17.35 7.02 9.10
N LEU A 174 18.65 6.99 9.38
CA LEU A 174 19.19 7.15 10.74
C LEU A 174 19.73 8.56 10.99
N ALA A 175 20.07 9.28 9.91
CA ALA A 175 20.53 10.67 9.96
C ALA A 175 19.67 11.60 9.10
N ALA A 176 19.71 12.90 9.41
CA ALA A 176 18.85 13.90 8.76
C ALA A 176 19.21 14.15 7.29
N ASP A 177 20.47 13.96 6.93
CA ASP A 177 20.97 14.06 5.55
C ASP A 177 20.62 12.83 4.71
N GLU A 178 20.29 11.70 5.33
CA GLU A 178 19.82 10.48 4.66
C GLU A 178 18.33 10.54 4.29
N ILE A 179 17.59 11.51 4.82
CA ILE A 179 16.14 11.63 4.65
C ILE A 179 15.79 12.23 3.30
N ASP A 180 14.89 11.58 2.60
CA ASP A 180 14.15 12.13 1.47
C ASP A 180 12.66 12.16 1.78
N ILE A 181 12.09 13.35 1.71
CA ILE A 181 10.68 13.63 1.93
C ILE A 181 10.17 14.29 0.65
N ASN A 182 9.34 13.58 -0.09
CA ASN A 182 8.75 14.10 -1.33
C ASN A 182 7.23 14.21 -1.21
N PHE A 183 6.72 15.31 -1.74
CA PHE A 183 5.30 15.65 -1.82
C PHE A 183 5.04 16.54 -3.07
N PRO A 184 4.31 16.10 -4.10
CA PRO A 184 4.05 14.74 -4.59
C PRO A 184 5.17 14.28 -5.55
N ASP A 185 5.45 12.97 -5.58
CA ASP A 185 6.44 12.38 -6.48
C ASP A 185 5.75 11.86 -7.74
N THR A 186 6.10 12.40 -8.90
CA THR A 186 5.81 11.78 -10.20
C THR A 186 6.95 10.80 -10.50
N GLY A 187 7.03 9.73 -9.72
CA GLY A 187 7.94 8.61 -9.93
C GLY A 187 7.35 7.60 -10.90
#